data_AF-A0A2W4PTV1-F1
#
_entry.id   AF-A0A2W4PTV1-F1
#
_cell.length_a   1.000
_cell.length_b   1.000
_cell.length_c   1.000
_cell.angle_alpha   90.00
_cell.angle_beta   90.00
_cell.angle_gamma   90.00
#
_symmetry.space_group_name_H-M   'P 1'
#
loop_
_entity.id
_entity.type
_entity.pdbx_description
1 polymer ?
#
loop_
_entity_poly.entity_id
_entity_poly.type
_entity_poly.pdbx_seq_one_letter_code
_entity_poly.pdbx_strand_id
1 'polypeptide(L)'
;ATGLAFAPLFEEAGVSGAAPVALAMAMAGIVSGALIGGPAGGWLVERNRLDGRSSPAPKPRVDPAAQAAPDASGDAGDEESAETWAVMKNAVLLLVAMALGSWLSAWIEARGVTLPAYIGAMIVASVIRNLDDLTGWFGLSMRIQDTIGAVSLSLFLTMALMTLELWELAGLALPLLVSLIAQVVLILFSVPLVFRLMGRDYESAVMGSGFVGFMLGTTANAMAVMRALVERYGPAPRAFLVAPLVGAFFIDFINALLVTWGINLLQ
;
A
#
# COMPACT_ATOMS: atom_id res chain seq x y z
N ALA A 1 -7.91 -2.05 3.01
CA ALA A 1 -7.50 -2.39 4.39
C ALA A 1 -8.36 -1.65 5.43
N THR A 2 -8.33 -0.31 5.45
CA THR A 2 -9.08 0.50 6.44
C THR A 2 -10.57 0.20 6.46
N GLY A 3 -11.25 0.13 5.31
CA GLY A 3 -12.69 -0.19 5.27
C GLY A 3 -13.05 -1.54 5.89
N LEU A 4 -12.18 -2.55 5.75
CA LEU A 4 -12.36 -3.86 6.39
C LEU A 4 -12.07 -3.80 7.89
N ALA A 5 -11.08 -3.01 8.32
CA ALA A 5 -10.77 -2.82 9.74
C ALA A 5 -11.90 -2.11 10.50
N PHE A 6 -12.67 -1.23 9.82
CA PHE A 6 -13.83 -0.54 10.38
C PHE A 6 -15.16 -1.25 10.08
N ALA A 7 -15.16 -2.38 9.36
CA ALA A 7 -16.39 -3.10 9.02
C ALA A 7 -17.26 -3.43 10.24
N PRO A 8 -16.72 -3.89 11.39
CA PRO A 8 -17.52 -4.13 12.59
C PRO A 8 -18.22 -2.86 13.10
N LEU A 9 -17.52 -1.71 13.10
CA LEU A 9 -18.08 -0.42 13.50
C LEU A 9 -19.20 0.05 12.56
N PHE A 10 -19.06 -0.22 11.25
CA PHE A 10 -20.12 0.08 10.29
C PHE A 10 -21.35 -0.83 10.49
N GLU A 11 -21.14 -2.10 10.80
CA GLU A 11 -22.23 -3.04 11.10
C GLU A 11 -22.97 -2.66 12.38
N GLU A 12 -22.25 -2.25 13.43
CA GLU A 12 -22.85 -1.68 14.65
C GLU A 12 -23.65 -0.40 14.37
N ALA A 13 -23.21 0.41 13.41
CA ALA A 13 -23.93 1.59 12.94
C ALA A 13 -25.11 1.27 12.00
N GLY A 14 -25.40 -0.01 11.71
CA GLY A 14 -26.54 -0.46 10.92
C GLY A 14 -26.26 -0.72 9.44
N VAL A 15 -24.99 -0.72 9.00
CA VAL A 15 -24.61 -1.06 7.61
C VAL A 15 -24.45 -2.57 7.48
N SER A 16 -25.46 -3.24 6.92
CA SER A 16 -25.39 -4.68 6.63
C SER A 16 -24.34 -4.99 5.55
N GLY A 17 -23.53 -6.03 5.75
CA GLY A 17 -22.57 -6.51 4.75
C GLY A 17 -21.40 -5.56 4.52
N ALA A 18 -20.97 -4.81 5.55
CA ALA A 18 -19.91 -3.81 5.41
C ALA A 18 -18.56 -4.43 4.98
N ALA A 19 -18.22 -5.61 5.50
CA ALA A 19 -16.98 -6.30 5.13
C ALA A 19 -16.97 -6.75 3.64
N PRO A 20 -17.99 -7.46 3.12
CA PRO A 20 -18.11 -7.77 1.69
C PRO A 20 -18.05 -6.53 0.79
N VAL A 21 -18.73 -5.44 1.16
CA VAL A 21 -18.70 -4.17 0.43
C VAL A 21 -17.29 -3.58 0.39
N ALA A 22 -16.62 -3.52 1.54
CA ALA A 22 -15.26 -2.99 1.64
C ALA A 22 -14.26 -3.82 0.80
N LEU A 23 -14.42 -5.14 0.78
CA LEU A 23 -13.58 -6.03 -0.04
C LEU A 23 -13.82 -5.81 -1.53
N ALA A 24 -15.09 -5.79 -1.96
CA ALA A 24 -15.45 -5.61 -3.37
C ALA A 24 -14.90 -4.27 -3.90
N MET A 25 -15.09 -3.18 -3.14
CA MET A 25 -14.57 -1.86 -3.50
C MET A 25 -13.04 -1.83 -3.51
N ALA A 26 -12.37 -2.49 -2.56
CA ALA A 26 -10.91 -2.55 -2.54
C ALA A 26 -10.36 -3.28 -3.77
N MET A 27 -10.96 -4.40 -4.17
CA MET A 27 -10.53 -5.14 -5.36
C MET A 27 -10.76 -4.34 -6.65
N ALA A 28 -11.95 -3.76 -6.80
CA ALA A 28 -12.27 -2.94 -7.97
C ALA A 28 -11.37 -1.70 -8.05
N GLY A 29 -11.05 -1.09 -6.91
CA GLY A 29 -10.11 0.00 -6.79
C GLY A 29 -8.68 -0.38 -7.18
N ILE A 30 -8.15 -1.51 -6.71
CA ILE A 30 -6.82 -2.00 -7.10
C ILE A 30 -6.71 -2.13 -8.63
N VAL A 31 -7.69 -2.78 -9.25
CA VAL A 31 -7.72 -2.96 -10.72
C VAL A 31 -7.82 -1.62 -11.43
N SER A 32 -8.72 -0.74 -10.99
CA SER A 32 -8.91 0.58 -11.59
C SER A 32 -7.66 1.45 -11.46
N GLY A 33 -7.02 1.46 -10.29
CA GLY A 33 -5.80 2.21 -10.03
C GLY A 33 -4.62 1.74 -10.88
N ALA A 34 -4.48 0.42 -11.08
CA ALA A 34 -3.43 -0.15 -11.92
C ALA A 34 -3.60 0.28 -13.40
N LEU A 35 -4.84 0.20 -13.90
CA LEU A 35 -5.17 0.52 -15.28
C LEU A 35 -5.06 2.01 -15.59
N ILE A 36 -5.47 2.87 -14.64
CA ILE A 36 -5.60 4.31 -14.86
C ILE A 36 -4.30 5.06 -14.50
N GLY A 37 -3.57 4.60 -13.48
CA GLY A 37 -2.46 5.35 -12.92
C GLY A 37 -1.32 5.57 -13.91
N GLY A 38 -0.94 4.54 -14.68
CA GLY A 38 0.11 4.62 -15.69
C GLY A 38 -0.23 5.64 -16.80
N PRO A 39 -1.38 5.50 -17.48
CA PRO A 39 -1.85 6.47 -18.47
C PRO A 39 -1.98 7.90 -17.93
N ALA A 40 -2.47 8.09 -16.70
CA ALA A 40 -2.58 9.41 -16.09
C ALA A 40 -1.21 10.09 -15.90
N GLY A 41 -0.21 9.33 -15.44
CA GLY A 41 1.17 9.79 -15.34
C GLY A 41 1.80 10.08 -16.69
N GLY A 42 1.65 9.15 -17.64
CA GLY A 42 2.18 9.30 -19.00
C GLY A 42 1.60 10.53 -19.71
N TRP A 43 0.30 10.78 -19.55
CA TRP A 43 -0.35 11.99 -20.06
C TRP A 43 0.25 13.27 -19.48
N LEU A 44 0.58 13.31 -18.17
CA LEU A 44 1.26 14.46 -17.57
C LEU A 44 2.66 14.67 -18.17
N VAL A 45 3.42 13.59 -18.34
CA VAL A 45 4.78 13.65 -18.92
C VAL A 45 4.74 14.15 -20.36
N GLU A 46 3.89 13.56 -21.20
CA GLU A 46 3.80 13.88 -22.63
C GLU A 46 3.23 15.29 -22.85
N ARG A 47 2.17 15.67 -22.12
CA ARG A 47 1.54 16.99 -22.25
C ARG A 47 2.48 18.13 -21.84
N ASN A 48 3.29 17.93 -20.80
CA ASN A 48 4.17 18.96 -20.28
C ASN A 48 5.61 18.85 -20.82
N ARG A 49 5.88 17.89 -21.72
CA ARG A 49 7.21 17.63 -22.33
C ARG A 49 8.31 17.48 -21.28
N LEU A 50 8.02 16.73 -20.22
CA LEU A 50 8.93 16.52 -19.10
C LEU A 50 9.97 15.46 -19.47
N ASP A 51 11.23 15.71 -19.11
CA ASP A 51 12.33 14.79 -19.37
C ASP A 51 12.84 14.16 -18.07
N GLY A 52 12.60 12.86 -17.90
CA GLY A 52 13.10 12.09 -16.77
C GLY A 52 14.58 11.72 -16.86
N ARG A 53 15.22 11.93 -18.02
CA ARG A 53 16.66 11.67 -18.21
C ARG A 53 17.55 12.82 -17.75
N SER A 54 16.95 13.98 -17.48
CA SER A 54 17.63 15.18 -16.98
C SER A 54 17.79 15.21 -15.45
N SER A 55 17.14 14.30 -14.71
CA SER A 55 17.34 14.17 -13.26
C SER A 55 18.69 13.50 -13.00
N PRO A 56 19.56 14.03 -12.12
CA PRO A 56 20.86 13.42 -11.84
C PRO A 56 20.59 12.00 -11.34
N ALA A 57 20.96 11.01 -12.18
CA ALA A 57 20.91 9.62 -11.78
C ALA A 57 21.69 9.51 -10.46
N PRO A 58 21.06 9.01 -9.38
CA PRO A 58 21.87 8.50 -8.29
C PRO A 58 22.82 7.48 -8.93
N LYS A 59 24.11 7.48 -8.53
CA LYS A 59 24.96 6.30 -8.76
C LYS A 59 24.10 5.08 -8.48
N PRO A 60 24.11 4.04 -9.32
CA PRO A 60 23.25 2.89 -9.10
C PRO A 60 23.54 2.37 -7.70
N ARG A 61 22.68 2.74 -6.74
CA ARG A 61 22.34 1.83 -5.67
C ARG A 61 21.52 0.82 -6.43
N VAL A 62 22.20 -0.24 -6.81
CA VAL A 62 21.60 -1.50 -7.17
C VAL A 62 20.50 -1.70 -6.12
N ASP A 63 19.24 -1.56 -6.53
CA ASP A 63 18.20 -2.33 -5.89
C ASP A 63 18.75 -3.76 -5.87
N PRO A 64 18.95 -4.40 -4.71
CA PRO A 64 19.36 -5.80 -4.68
C PRO A 64 18.35 -6.72 -5.40
N ALA A 65 17.20 -6.17 -5.82
CA ALA A 65 16.18 -6.81 -6.63
C ALA A 65 16.52 -6.96 -8.12
N ALA A 66 17.58 -6.33 -8.66
CA ALA A 66 17.85 -6.34 -10.11
C ALA A 66 19.24 -6.82 -10.56
N GLN A 67 20.12 -7.26 -9.66
CA GLN A 67 21.38 -7.92 -10.03
C GLN A 67 21.65 -9.12 -9.15
N ALA A 68 21.16 -10.26 -9.60
CA ALA A 68 21.76 -11.56 -9.33
C ALA A 68 21.57 -12.40 -10.60
N ALA A 69 22.44 -12.22 -11.59
CA ALA A 69 22.83 -13.36 -12.39
C ALA A 69 23.62 -14.26 -11.43
N PRO A 70 23.24 -15.53 -11.22
CA PRO A 70 23.99 -16.39 -10.33
C PRO A 70 25.35 -16.70 -10.98
N ASP A 71 26.43 -16.25 -10.35
CA ASP A 71 27.76 -16.80 -10.60
C ASP A 71 27.73 -18.25 -10.12
N ALA A 72 27.70 -19.15 -11.10
CA ALA A 72 27.70 -20.60 -10.89
C ALA A 72 29.04 -21.06 -10.34
N SER A 73 29.19 -21.06 -9.00
CA SER A 73 30.14 -21.91 -8.28
C SER A 73 29.94 -21.81 -6.77
N GLY A 74 29.01 -22.59 -6.22
CA GLY A 74 28.76 -22.75 -4.78
C GLY A 74 27.75 -23.87 -4.54
N ASP A 75 27.96 -24.68 -3.52
CA ASP A 75 27.22 -25.92 -3.22
C ASP A 75 25.71 -25.65 -2.98
N ALA A 76 24.84 -26.22 -3.82
CA ALA A 76 23.43 -25.85 -3.90
C ALA A 76 22.59 -26.18 -2.64
N GLY A 77 23.11 -27.00 -1.72
CA GLY A 77 22.40 -27.40 -0.48
C GLY A 77 22.44 -26.36 0.66
N ASP A 78 23.50 -25.54 0.71
CA ASP A 78 23.70 -24.57 1.81
C ASP A 78 22.95 -23.25 1.55
N GLU A 79 22.80 -22.86 0.29
CA GLU A 79 22.08 -21.63 -0.11
C GLU A 79 20.57 -21.72 0.12
N GLU A 80 19.95 -22.86 -0.21
CA GLU A 80 18.50 -23.10 -0.01
C GLU A 80 18.11 -23.11 1.48
N SER A 81 18.99 -23.67 2.32
CA SER A 81 18.83 -23.70 3.78
C SER A 81 18.94 -22.30 4.40
N ALA A 82 19.87 -21.48 3.92
CA ALA A 82 20.04 -20.10 4.37
C ALA A 82 18.86 -19.20 3.97
N GLU A 83 18.33 -19.35 2.76
CA GLU A 83 17.15 -18.60 2.30
C GLU A 83 15.89 -18.98 3.10
N THR A 84 15.66 -20.29 3.31
CA THR A 84 14.55 -20.78 4.14
C THR A 84 14.61 -20.24 5.57
N TRP A 85 15.81 -20.26 6.17
CA TRP A 85 16.04 -19.68 7.49
C TRP A 85 15.74 -18.18 7.54
N ALA A 86 16.15 -17.43 6.53
CA ALA A 86 15.88 -16.00 6.43
C ALA A 86 14.38 -15.71 6.32
N VAL A 87 13.63 -16.49 5.52
CA VAL A 87 12.16 -16.37 5.43
C VAL A 87 11.52 -16.64 6.78
N MET A 88 11.89 -17.73 7.45
CA MET A 88 11.34 -18.09 8.76
C MET A 88 11.64 -17.01 9.82
N LYS A 89 12.88 -16.49 9.86
CA LYS A 89 13.27 -15.41 10.76
C LYS A 89 12.43 -14.15 10.57
N ASN A 90 12.23 -13.72 9.31
CA ASN A 90 11.41 -12.55 9.00
C ASN A 90 9.94 -12.79 9.36
N ALA A 91 9.40 -13.98 9.09
CA ALA A 91 8.04 -14.35 9.46
C ALA A 91 7.82 -14.34 10.98
N VAL A 92 8.75 -14.91 11.76
CA VAL A 92 8.67 -14.91 13.23
C VAL A 92 8.71 -13.48 13.78
N LEU A 93 9.62 -12.63 13.29
CA LEU A 93 9.70 -11.24 13.74
C LEU A 93 8.44 -10.44 13.38
N LEU A 94 7.84 -10.72 12.22
CA LEU A 94 6.56 -10.15 11.82
C LEU A 94 5.43 -10.60 12.77
N LEU A 95 5.36 -11.88 13.13
CA LEU A 95 4.38 -12.39 14.09
C LEU A 95 4.56 -11.80 15.49
N VAL A 96 5.81 -11.64 15.95
CA VAL A 96 6.11 -10.97 17.22
C VAL A 96 5.66 -9.51 17.20
N ALA A 97 5.93 -8.79 16.09
CA ALA A 97 5.48 -7.41 15.93
C ALA A 97 3.95 -7.30 15.96
N MET A 98 3.24 -8.24 15.32
CA MET A 98 1.78 -8.31 15.35
C MET A 98 1.24 -8.61 16.75
N ALA A 99 1.84 -9.56 17.47
CA ALA A 99 1.41 -9.94 18.82
C ALA A 99 1.56 -8.76 19.80
N LEU A 100 2.75 -8.18 19.87
CA LEU A 100 3.02 -6.99 20.69
C LEU A 100 2.18 -5.79 20.23
N GLY A 101 2.00 -5.64 18.92
CA GLY A 101 1.17 -4.61 18.32
C GLY A 101 -0.29 -4.71 18.72
N SER A 102 -0.84 -5.92 18.83
CA SER A 102 -2.22 -6.13 19.27
C SER A 102 -2.46 -5.66 20.70
N TRP A 103 -1.49 -5.89 21.60
CA TRP A 103 -1.53 -5.39 22.98
C TRP A 103 -1.44 -3.87 23.02
N LEU A 104 -0.58 -3.28 22.16
CA LEU A 104 -0.48 -1.83 22.05
C LEU A 104 -1.78 -1.20 21.51
N SER A 105 -2.37 -1.78 20.46
CA SER A 105 -3.66 -1.32 19.91
C SER A 105 -4.77 -1.35 20.96
N ALA A 106 -4.91 -2.46 21.71
CA ALA A 106 -5.89 -2.58 22.77
C ALA A 106 -5.69 -1.54 23.89
N TRP A 107 -4.43 -1.24 24.23
CA TRP A 107 -4.11 -0.21 25.21
C TRP A 107 -4.42 1.21 24.73
N ILE A 108 -4.26 1.48 23.43
CA ILE A 108 -4.65 2.78 22.82
C ILE A 108 -6.18 2.92 22.82
N GLU A 109 -6.88 1.87 22.41
CA GLU A 109 -8.34 1.83 22.34
C GLU A 109 -8.97 2.01 23.73
N ALA A 110 -8.39 1.40 24.77
CA ALA A 110 -8.81 1.59 26.17
C ALA A 110 -8.71 3.05 26.65
N ARG A 111 -7.97 3.92 25.95
CA ARG A 111 -7.91 5.37 26.23
C ARG A 111 -8.91 6.20 25.41
N GLY A 112 -9.82 5.56 24.69
CA GLY A 112 -10.86 6.23 23.91
C GLY A 112 -10.40 6.71 22.52
N VAL A 113 -9.28 6.18 22.01
CA VAL A 113 -8.78 6.52 20.67
C VAL A 113 -9.10 5.36 19.71
N THR A 114 -10.05 5.57 18.81
CA THR A 114 -10.44 4.57 17.79
C THR A 114 -9.44 4.58 16.64
N LEU A 115 -8.61 3.55 16.54
CA LEU A 115 -7.68 3.35 15.43
C LEU A 115 -7.85 1.93 14.86
N PRO A 116 -7.52 1.72 13.57
CA PRO A 116 -7.44 0.38 13.04
C PRO A 116 -6.53 -0.51 13.88
N ALA A 117 -6.94 -1.76 14.10
CA ALA A 117 -6.19 -2.72 14.92
C ALA A 117 -4.74 -2.94 14.44
N TYR A 118 -4.46 -2.74 13.15
CA TYR A 118 -3.12 -2.87 12.57
C TYR A 118 -2.16 -1.71 12.92
N ILE A 119 -2.64 -0.57 13.43
CA ILE A 119 -1.78 0.58 13.74
C ILE A 119 -0.78 0.26 14.84
N GLY A 120 -1.18 -0.44 15.91
CA GLY A 120 -0.26 -0.88 16.95
C GLY A 120 0.82 -1.81 16.41
N ALA A 121 0.47 -2.73 15.51
CA ALA A 121 1.43 -3.59 14.82
C ALA A 121 2.41 -2.79 13.95
N MET A 122 1.93 -1.75 13.23
CA MET A 122 2.81 -0.86 12.47
C MET A 122 3.79 -0.10 13.35
N ILE A 123 3.36 0.43 14.51
CA ILE A 123 4.23 1.16 15.44
C ILE A 123 5.32 0.22 15.97
N VAL A 124 4.94 -0.97 16.44
CA VAL A 124 5.91 -1.95 16.95
C VAL A 124 6.86 -2.40 15.85
N ALA A 125 6.37 -2.69 14.65
CA ALA A 125 7.20 -3.06 13.50
C ALA A 125 8.20 -1.95 13.14
N SER A 126 7.77 -0.69 13.17
CA SER A 126 8.64 0.48 12.94
C SER A 126 9.77 0.56 13.96
N VAL A 127 9.47 0.35 15.25
CA VAL A 127 10.47 0.31 16.32
C VAL A 127 11.45 -0.84 16.13
N ILE A 128 10.97 -2.05 15.85
CA ILE A 128 11.81 -3.22 15.57
C ILE A 128 12.73 -2.95 14.38
N ARG A 129 12.19 -2.38 13.29
CA ARG A 129 12.97 -2.05 12.09
C ARG A 129 14.04 -1.00 12.38
N ASN A 130 13.70 0.04 13.13
CA ASN A 130 14.66 1.09 13.48
C ASN A 130 15.80 0.56 14.36
N LEU A 131 15.48 -0.30 15.33
CA LEU A 131 16.48 -0.99 16.15
C LEU A 131 17.38 -1.90 15.32
N ASP A 132 16.80 -2.63 14.36
CA ASP A 132 17.57 -3.48 13.44
C ASP A 132 18.49 -2.65 12.53
N ASP A 133 18.04 -1.52 12.00
CA ASP A 133 18.87 -0.62 11.20
C ASP A 133 20.05 -0.02 11.99
N LEU A 134 19.87 0.20 13.29
CA LEU A 134 20.91 0.73 14.18
C LEU A 134 21.92 -0.34 14.61
N THR A 135 21.45 -1.56 14.88
CA THR A 135 22.26 -2.62 15.51
C THR A 135 22.75 -3.68 14.53
N GLY A 136 22.08 -3.84 13.39
CA GLY A 136 22.29 -4.92 12.42
C GLY A 136 21.98 -6.32 12.96
N TRP A 137 21.25 -6.41 14.08
CA TRP A 137 21.17 -7.64 14.86
C TRP A 137 20.27 -8.71 14.23
N PHE A 138 19.19 -8.28 13.57
CA PHE A 138 18.21 -9.14 12.92
C PHE A 138 18.41 -9.23 11.41
N GLY A 139 19.07 -8.27 10.77
CA GLY A 139 19.34 -8.33 9.32
C GLY A 139 18.05 -8.58 8.52
N LEU A 140 17.00 -7.80 8.82
CA LEU A 140 15.70 -7.93 8.18
C LEU A 140 15.81 -7.65 6.68
N SER A 141 15.31 -8.57 5.87
CA SER A 141 15.35 -8.43 4.42
C SER A 141 14.04 -7.83 3.95
N MET A 142 14.11 -6.58 3.44
CA MET A 142 12.94 -5.89 2.87
C MET A 142 12.29 -6.73 1.76
N ARG A 143 13.11 -7.38 0.90
CA ARG A 143 12.63 -8.24 -0.19
C ARG A 143 11.79 -9.40 0.31
N ILE A 144 12.23 -10.05 1.40
CA ILE A 144 11.51 -11.16 2.01
C ILE A 144 10.22 -10.65 2.65
N GLN A 145 10.26 -9.52 3.35
CA GLN A 145 9.06 -8.91 3.94
C GLN A 145 8.03 -8.52 2.88
N ASP A 146 8.46 -7.91 1.77
CA ASP A 146 7.59 -7.55 0.65
C ASP A 146 6.93 -8.80 0.05
N THR A 147 7.69 -9.89 -0.07
CA THR A 147 7.20 -11.18 -0.60
C THR A 147 6.20 -11.82 0.35
N ILE A 148 6.51 -11.89 1.65
CA ILE A 148 5.59 -12.38 2.69
C ILE A 148 4.30 -11.54 2.68
N GLY A 149 4.42 -10.21 2.59
CA GLY A 149 3.30 -9.29 2.52
C GLY A 149 2.43 -9.52 1.28
N ALA A 150 3.04 -9.67 0.11
CA ALA A 150 2.34 -9.96 -1.13
C ALA A 150 1.58 -11.29 -1.08
N VAL A 151 2.24 -12.36 -0.63
CA VAL A 151 1.62 -13.69 -0.48
C VAL A 151 0.48 -13.64 0.54
N SER A 152 0.70 -12.99 1.69
CA SER A 152 -0.31 -12.85 2.75
C SER A 152 -1.53 -12.06 2.25
N LEU A 153 -1.31 -10.98 1.50
CA LEU A 153 -2.39 -10.20 0.91
C LEU A 153 -3.17 -11.02 -0.12
N SER A 154 -2.50 -11.76 -0.99
CA SER A 154 -3.16 -12.65 -1.95
C SER A 154 -4.02 -13.70 -1.26
N LEU A 155 -3.47 -14.40 -0.24
CA LEU A 155 -4.23 -15.39 0.52
C LEU A 155 -5.41 -14.76 1.26
N PHE A 156 -5.21 -13.59 1.88
CA PHE A 156 -6.27 -12.85 2.55
C PHE A 156 -7.41 -12.50 1.59
N LEU A 157 -7.08 -11.96 0.41
CA LEU A 157 -8.08 -11.63 -0.61
C LEU A 157 -8.82 -12.87 -1.11
N THR A 158 -8.12 -13.98 -1.34
CA THR A 158 -8.75 -15.24 -1.73
C THR A 158 -9.72 -15.75 -0.66
N MET A 159 -9.31 -15.79 0.61
CA MET A 159 -10.18 -16.22 1.71
C MET A 159 -11.40 -15.31 1.85
N ALA A 160 -11.19 -13.99 1.78
CA ALA A 160 -12.26 -13.01 1.88
C ALA A 160 -13.28 -13.12 0.72
N LEU A 161 -12.82 -13.48 -0.49
CA LEU A 161 -13.69 -13.75 -1.63
C LEU A 161 -14.48 -15.06 -1.48
N MET A 162 -13.92 -16.08 -0.82
CA MET A 162 -14.65 -17.33 -0.55
C MET A 162 -15.78 -17.14 0.47
N THR A 163 -15.62 -16.21 1.41
CA THR A 163 -16.63 -15.87 2.42
C THR A 163 -17.64 -14.82 1.92
N LEU A 164 -17.52 -14.37 0.68
CA LEU A 164 -18.30 -13.27 0.16
C LEU A 164 -19.70 -13.73 -0.26
N GLU A 165 -20.70 -13.22 0.44
CA GLU A 165 -22.11 -13.46 0.17
C GLU A 165 -22.59 -12.58 -0.99
N LEU A 166 -22.44 -13.06 -2.23
CA LEU A 166 -22.78 -12.29 -3.45
C LEU A 166 -24.21 -11.74 -3.46
N TRP A 167 -25.14 -12.36 -2.74
CA TRP A 167 -26.51 -11.88 -2.61
C TRP A 167 -26.62 -10.60 -1.78
N GLU A 168 -25.77 -10.39 -0.77
CA GLU A 168 -25.70 -9.15 0.00
C GLU A 168 -25.26 -7.97 -0.90
N LEU A 169 -24.41 -8.26 -1.88
CA LEU A 169 -23.92 -7.28 -2.85
C LEU A 169 -24.89 -7.03 -4.00
N ALA A 170 -25.76 -7.98 -4.34
CA ALA A 170 -26.66 -7.85 -5.49
C ALA A 170 -27.57 -6.61 -5.39
N GLY A 171 -28.08 -6.31 -4.19
CA GLY A 171 -28.87 -5.10 -3.92
C GLY A 171 -28.03 -3.81 -3.91
N LEU A 172 -26.71 -3.92 -3.76
CA LEU A 172 -25.77 -2.80 -3.61
C LEU A 172 -24.90 -2.58 -4.85
N ALA A 173 -24.97 -3.44 -5.86
CA ALA A 173 -24.09 -3.40 -7.02
C ALA A 173 -24.11 -2.04 -7.74
N LEU A 174 -25.29 -1.45 -7.92
CA LEU A 174 -25.42 -0.13 -8.54
C LEU A 174 -24.80 0.98 -7.66
N PRO A 175 -25.13 1.11 -6.35
CA PRO A 175 -24.42 2.01 -5.44
C PRO A 175 -22.89 1.86 -5.45
N LEU A 176 -22.38 0.63 -5.46
CA LEU A 176 -20.94 0.36 -5.48
C LEU A 176 -20.29 0.83 -6.77
N LEU A 177 -20.92 0.57 -7.91
CA LEU A 177 -20.43 1.01 -9.21
C LEU A 177 -20.43 2.54 -9.33
N VAL A 178 -21.50 3.19 -8.87
CA VAL A 178 -21.57 4.66 -8.83
C VAL A 178 -20.49 5.25 -7.92
N SER A 179 -20.28 4.66 -6.74
CA SER A 179 -19.23 5.07 -5.81
C SER A 179 -17.84 4.92 -6.43
N LEU A 180 -17.56 3.80 -7.09
CA LEU A 180 -16.28 3.55 -7.75
C LEU A 180 -16.02 4.57 -8.87
N ILE A 181 -17.02 4.83 -9.72
CA ILE A 181 -16.90 5.82 -10.80
C ILE A 181 -16.66 7.21 -10.20
N ALA A 182 -17.39 7.58 -9.15
CA ALA A 182 -17.22 8.87 -8.47
C ALA A 182 -15.80 9.00 -7.90
N GLN A 183 -15.27 7.96 -7.26
CA GLN A 183 -13.89 7.92 -6.75
C GLN A 183 -12.87 8.08 -7.87
N VAL A 184 -13.00 7.31 -8.96
CA VAL A 184 -12.11 7.39 -10.12
C VAL A 184 -12.10 8.81 -10.72
N VAL A 185 -13.28 9.41 -10.91
CA VAL A 185 -13.41 10.77 -11.45
C VAL A 185 -12.78 11.80 -10.50
N LEU A 186 -13.06 11.72 -9.20
CA LEU A 186 -12.50 12.63 -8.20
C LEU A 186 -10.97 12.56 -8.17
N ILE A 187 -10.42 11.34 -8.21
CA ILE A 187 -8.97 11.11 -8.17
C ILE A 187 -8.33 11.65 -9.44
N LEU A 188 -8.89 11.35 -10.63
CA LEU A 188 -8.41 11.90 -11.90
C LEU A 188 -8.47 13.43 -11.93
N PHE A 189 -9.52 14.03 -11.37
CA PHE A 189 -9.63 15.49 -11.25
C PHE A 189 -8.58 16.08 -10.30
N SER A 190 -8.15 15.31 -9.30
CA SER A 190 -7.13 15.71 -8.32
C SER A 190 -5.69 15.57 -8.86
N VAL A 191 -5.46 14.72 -9.87
CA VAL A 191 -4.11 14.50 -10.46
C VAL A 191 -3.44 15.80 -10.93
N PRO A 192 -4.09 16.70 -11.70
CA PRO A 192 -3.49 17.99 -12.07
C PRO A 192 -3.18 18.89 -10.88
N LEU A 193 -3.95 18.79 -9.79
CA LEU A 193 -3.70 19.55 -8.57
C LEU A 193 -2.43 19.04 -7.88
N VAL A 194 -2.31 17.72 -7.69
CA VAL A 194 -1.12 17.07 -7.13
C VAL A 194 0.12 17.43 -7.95
N PHE A 195 0.04 17.30 -9.28
CA PHE A 195 1.13 17.68 -10.18
C PHE A 195 1.57 19.14 -10.02
N ARG A 196 0.62 20.06 -9.80
CA ARG A 196 0.92 21.49 -9.59
C ARG A 196 1.54 21.77 -8.24
N LEU A 197 1.04 21.14 -7.18
CA LEU A 197 1.54 21.33 -5.82
C LEU A 197 2.95 20.77 -5.63
N MET A 198 3.32 19.74 -6.40
CA MET A 198 4.61 19.06 -6.27
C MET A 198 5.77 19.71 -7.04
N GLY A 199 5.50 20.75 -7.84
CA GLY A 199 6.54 21.51 -8.55
C GLY A 199 6.54 21.34 -10.07
N ARG A 200 5.59 20.56 -10.63
CA ARG A 200 5.36 20.42 -12.08
C ARG A 200 6.55 19.86 -12.86
N ASP A 201 7.37 19.05 -12.21
CA ASP A 201 8.51 18.37 -12.80
C ASP A 201 8.18 16.90 -13.14
N TYR A 202 9.15 16.19 -13.73
CA TYR A 202 8.99 14.77 -14.06
C TYR A 202 8.65 13.93 -12.83
N GLU A 203 9.34 14.16 -11.71
CA GLU A 203 9.08 13.41 -10.47
C GLU A 203 7.68 13.70 -9.91
N SER A 204 7.14 14.91 -10.07
CA SER A 204 5.74 15.24 -9.78
C SER A 204 4.75 14.47 -10.64
N ALA A 205 5.09 14.21 -11.92
CA ALA A 205 4.24 13.40 -12.79
C ALA A 205 4.25 11.93 -12.39
N VAL A 206 5.42 11.39 -12.01
CA VAL A 206 5.54 10.04 -11.42
C VAL A 206 4.76 9.96 -10.11
N MET A 207 4.88 10.97 -9.23
CA MET A 207 4.10 11.01 -7.99
C MET A 207 2.60 11.15 -8.24
N GLY A 208 2.16 11.89 -9.25
CA GLY A 208 0.76 11.96 -9.67
C GLY A 208 0.23 10.60 -10.15
N SER A 209 1.06 9.83 -10.85
CA SER A 209 0.76 8.45 -11.26
C SER A 209 0.65 7.52 -10.06
N GLY A 210 1.61 7.60 -9.13
CA GLY A 210 1.59 6.86 -7.87
C GLY A 210 0.40 7.23 -6.99
N PHE A 211 0.01 8.50 -6.95
CA PHE A 211 -1.17 8.99 -6.24
C PHE A 211 -2.45 8.29 -6.72
N VAL A 212 -2.65 8.13 -8.02
CA VAL A 212 -3.80 7.38 -8.56
C VAL A 212 -3.75 5.91 -8.10
N GLY A 213 -2.61 5.26 -8.26
CA GLY A 213 -2.43 3.86 -7.87
C GLY A 213 -2.66 3.63 -6.38
N PHE A 214 -2.26 4.59 -5.56
CA PHE A 214 -2.41 4.58 -4.11
C PHE A 214 -3.87 4.83 -3.69
N MET A 215 -4.48 5.92 -4.15
CA MET A 215 -5.83 6.34 -3.73
C MET A 215 -6.91 5.34 -4.14
N LEU A 216 -6.78 4.72 -5.31
CA LEU A 216 -7.71 3.68 -5.76
C LEU A 216 -7.34 2.29 -5.22
N GLY A 217 -6.05 2.01 -5.00
CA GLY A 217 -5.58 0.67 -4.69
C GLY A 217 -4.80 0.57 -3.39
N THR A 218 -3.53 0.22 -3.53
CA THR A 218 -2.62 -0.05 -2.40
C THR A 218 -1.26 0.58 -2.67
N THR A 219 -0.40 0.61 -1.66
CA THR A 219 1.01 0.99 -1.81
C THR A 219 1.70 0.18 -2.91
N ALA A 220 1.47 -1.13 -2.96
CA ALA A 220 2.05 -1.99 -4.00
C ALA A 220 1.58 -1.57 -5.41
N ASN A 221 0.30 -1.22 -5.56
CA ASN A 221 -0.26 -0.73 -6.82
C ASN A 221 0.38 0.59 -7.25
N ALA A 222 0.54 1.53 -6.32
CA ALA A 222 1.23 2.80 -6.56
C ALA A 222 2.68 2.58 -7.04
N MET A 223 3.41 1.69 -6.37
CA MET A 223 4.80 1.36 -6.72
C MET A 223 4.90 0.70 -8.09
N ALA A 224 4.00 -0.22 -8.43
CA ALA A 224 3.96 -0.86 -9.74
C ALA A 224 3.72 0.16 -10.86
N VAL A 225 2.75 1.05 -10.68
CA VAL A 225 2.42 2.11 -11.63
C VAL A 225 3.58 3.10 -11.80
N MET A 226 4.23 3.52 -10.71
CA MET A 226 5.40 4.41 -10.77
C MET A 226 6.60 3.73 -11.44
N ARG A 227 6.83 2.43 -11.20
CA ARG A 227 7.89 1.65 -11.85
C ARG A 227 7.68 1.60 -13.36
N ALA A 228 6.45 1.33 -13.82
CA ALA A 228 6.13 1.34 -15.24
C ALA A 228 6.42 2.69 -15.92
N LEU A 229 6.22 3.81 -15.22
CA LEU A 229 6.60 5.13 -15.71
C LEU A 229 8.12 5.33 -15.74
N VAL A 230 8.81 4.94 -14.68
CA VAL A 230 10.27 5.07 -14.55
C VAL A 230 11.01 4.23 -15.57
N GLU A 231 10.53 3.02 -15.87
CA GLU A 231 11.08 2.15 -16.92
C GLU A 231 11.01 2.80 -18.31
N ARG A 232 9.94 3.57 -18.58
CA ARG A 232 9.75 4.23 -19.88
C ARG A 232 10.43 5.58 -20.00
N TYR A 233 10.41 6.40 -18.95
CA TYR A 233 10.78 7.82 -19.01
C TYR A 233 12.03 8.19 -18.19
N GLY A 234 12.55 7.31 -17.33
CA GLY A 234 13.76 7.54 -16.54
C GLY A 234 13.53 7.57 -15.02
N PRO A 235 14.61 7.60 -14.21
CA PRO A 235 14.53 7.47 -12.76
C PRO A 235 13.83 8.65 -12.06
N ALA A 236 13.08 8.36 -10.98
CA ALA A 236 12.40 9.36 -10.13
C ALA A 236 12.61 9.06 -8.63
N PRO A 237 13.81 9.30 -8.07
CA PRO A 237 14.15 8.85 -6.72
C PRO A 237 13.33 9.49 -5.59
N ARG A 238 12.97 10.77 -5.71
CA ARG A 238 12.18 11.47 -4.68
C ARG A 238 10.75 10.94 -4.66
N ALA A 239 10.20 10.59 -5.82
CA ALA A 239 8.88 9.97 -5.90
C ALA A 239 8.78 8.68 -5.07
N PHE A 240 9.80 7.82 -5.18
CA PHE A 240 9.86 6.55 -4.46
C PHE A 240 10.16 6.68 -2.96
N LEU A 241 10.66 7.84 -2.52
CA LEU A 241 10.84 8.14 -1.09
C LEU A 241 9.58 8.77 -0.48
N VAL A 242 8.97 9.73 -1.16
CA VAL A 242 7.86 10.52 -0.63
C VAL A 242 6.54 9.75 -0.66
N ALA A 243 6.23 9.09 -1.78
CA ALA A 243 4.93 8.47 -1.98
C ALA A 243 4.62 7.35 -0.96
N PRO A 244 5.56 6.42 -0.64
CA PRO A 244 5.30 5.41 0.38
C PRO A 244 5.16 5.99 1.78
N LEU A 245 5.93 7.02 2.12
CA LEU A 245 5.91 7.62 3.46
C LEU A 245 4.58 8.35 3.73
N VAL A 246 4.10 9.11 2.75
CA VAL A 246 2.81 9.81 2.85
C VAL A 246 1.64 8.83 2.73
N GLY A 247 1.72 7.94 1.74
CA GLY A 247 0.67 6.97 1.46
C GLY A 247 0.51 5.97 2.58
N ALA A 248 1.55 5.21 2.93
CA ALA A 248 1.39 4.06 3.81
C ALA A 248 1.22 4.42 5.30
N PHE A 249 1.69 5.59 5.75
CA PHE A 249 1.65 5.94 7.18
C PHE A 249 0.66 7.05 7.49
N PHE A 250 0.82 8.22 6.86
CA PHE A 250 0.01 9.39 7.24
C PHE A 250 -1.46 9.24 6.86
N ILE A 251 -1.77 8.56 5.76
CA ILE A 251 -3.16 8.42 5.33
C ILE A 251 -3.99 7.63 6.33
N ASP A 252 -3.41 6.68 7.04
CA ASP A 252 -4.17 5.80 7.92
C ASP A 252 -4.73 6.57 9.12
N PHE A 253 -3.99 7.55 9.64
CA PHE A 253 -4.48 8.44 10.68
C PHE A 253 -5.61 9.34 10.17
N ILE A 254 -5.46 9.89 8.96
CA ILE A 254 -6.49 10.73 8.35
C ILE A 254 -7.75 9.91 8.06
N ASN A 255 -7.61 8.70 7.54
CA ASN A 255 -8.73 7.81 7.26
C ASN A 255 -9.45 7.41 8.55
N ALA A 256 -8.71 7.03 9.60
CA ALA A 256 -9.30 6.72 10.89
C ALA A 256 -10.08 7.92 11.45
N LEU A 257 -9.50 9.12 11.40
CA LEU A 257 -10.14 10.35 11.86
C LEU A 257 -11.42 10.66 11.06
N LEU A 258 -11.35 10.60 9.72
CA LEU A 258 -12.48 10.91 8.85
C LEU A 258 -13.61 9.88 8.97
N VAL A 259 -13.28 8.59 9.10
CA VAL A 259 -14.27 7.53 9.28
C VAL A 259 -14.97 7.67 10.63
N THR A 260 -14.21 7.79 11.72
CA THR A 260 -14.80 7.96 13.06
C THR A 260 -15.64 9.23 13.12
N TRP A 261 -15.16 10.34 12.55
CA TRP A 261 -15.93 11.58 12.47
C TRP A 261 -17.22 11.41 11.66
N GLY A 262 -17.15 10.71 10.52
CA GLY A 262 -18.31 10.42 9.68
C GLY A 262 -19.37 9.55 10.37
N ILE A 263 -18.94 8.52 11.12
CA ILE A 263 -19.85 7.67 11.92
C ILE A 263 -20.54 8.53 12.98
N ASN A 264 -19.79 9.31 13.76
CA ASN A 264 -20.34 10.16 14.82
C ASN A 264 -21.29 11.26 14.31
N LEU A 265 -21.14 11.68 13.05
CA LEU A 265 -22.03 12.67 12.44
C LEU A 265 -23.37 12.06 11.98
N LEU A 266 -23.37 10.78 11.63
CA LEU A 266 -24.51 10.07 11.05
C LEU A 266 -25.30 9.25 12.09
N GLN A 267 -24.76 9.09 13.30
CA GLN A 267 -25.43 8.55 14.50
C GLN A 267 -26.15 9.64 15.28
#